data_AF-A0A177QER3-F1
#
_entry.id   AF-A0A177QER3-F1
#
_cell.length_a   1.000
_cell.length_b   1.000
_cell.length_c   1.000
_cell.angle_alpha   90.00
_cell.angle_beta   90.00
_cell.angle_gamma   90.00
#
_symmetry.space_group_name_H-M   'P 1'
#
loop_
_entity.id
_entity.type
_entity.pdbx_description
1 polymer ?
#
loop_
_entity_poly.entity_id
_entity_poly.type
_entity_poly.pdbx_seq_one_letter_code
_entity_poly.pdbx_strand_id
1 'polypeptide(L)'
;MGRISTILGHFVLASLLCITISACSVTETVKDILSSTTPGDWFTGDGLLKPDQKVNAFVAFNFENLKQDMAKGHGEYLTSLSTLLGVPQDRQASFFAYAQSRYPFVTEHQSSPQEVIALLVGKAPSATALR
;
A
#
# COMPACT_ATOMS: atom_id res chain seq x y z
N MET A 1 -9.06 -64.53 -11.04
CA MET A 1 -9.61 -63.50 -10.13
C MET A 1 -8.59 -63.17 -9.03
N GLY A 2 -7.77 -62.12 -9.18
CA GLY A 2 -6.77 -61.83 -8.13
C GLY A 2 -5.90 -60.58 -8.31
N ARG A 3 -6.10 -59.80 -9.39
CA ARG A 3 -5.28 -58.60 -9.65
C ARG A 3 -6.08 -57.29 -9.68
N ILE A 4 -7.41 -57.39 -9.59
CA ILE A 4 -8.33 -56.25 -9.57
C ILE A 4 -8.59 -55.76 -8.13
N SER A 5 -8.45 -56.65 -7.14
CA SER A 5 -8.69 -56.32 -5.73
C SER A 5 -7.56 -55.51 -5.08
N THR A 6 -6.34 -55.57 -5.61
CA THR A 6 -5.19 -54.82 -5.08
C THR A 6 -5.12 -53.38 -5.54
N ILE A 7 -5.82 -52.99 -6.62
CA ILE A 7 -5.83 -51.60 -7.10
C ILE A 7 -6.89 -50.78 -6.34
N LEU A 8 -8.01 -51.42 -5.96
CA LEU A 8 -9.07 -50.77 -5.19
C LEU A 8 -8.68 -50.52 -3.72
N GLY A 9 -7.77 -51.34 -3.16
CA GLY A 9 -7.23 -51.13 -1.81
C GLY A 9 -6.24 -49.96 -1.70
N HIS A 10 -5.51 -49.64 -2.77
CA HIS A 10 -4.58 -48.51 -2.79
C HIS A 10 -5.27 -47.17 -3.06
N PHE A 11 -6.46 -47.19 -3.69
CA PHE A 11 -7.22 -45.97 -3.98
C PHE A 11 -7.99 -45.42 -2.77
N VAL A 12 -8.24 -46.27 -1.76
CA VAL A 12 -9.02 -45.88 -0.55
C VAL A 12 -8.11 -45.51 0.63
N LEU A 13 -6.82 -45.87 0.61
CA LEU A 13 -5.86 -45.50 1.66
C LEU A 13 -5.05 -44.21 1.37
N ALA A 14 -5.30 -43.55 0.23
CA ALA A 14 -4.60 -42.33 -0.17
C ALA A 14 -5.41 -41.03 0.07
N SER A 15 -6.66 -41.14 0.53
CA SER A 15 -7.56 -40.01 0.76
C SER A 15 -7.75 -39.63 2.23
N LEU A 16 -7.01 -40.27 3.13
CA LEU A 16 -7.02 -39.92 4.55
C LEU A 16 -5.61 -40.08 5.10
N LEU A 17 -5.09 -38.98 5.66
CA LEU A 17 -3.81 -38.85 6.36
C LEU A 17 -2.59 -38.60 5.46
N CYS A 18 -2.35 -37.33 5.16
CA CYS A 18 -1.08 -36.64 5.46
C CYS A 18 -1.20 -35.13 5.16
N ILE A 19 -2.04 -34.41 5.94
CA ILE A 19 -1.66 -33.04 6.32
C ILE A 19 -0.52 -33.23 7.32
N THR A 20 0.67 -33.48 6.80
CA THR A 20 1.88 -33.39 7.61
C THR A 20 2.10 -31.90 7.81
N ILE A 21 1.65 -31.41 8.97
CA ILE A 21 2.18 -30.18 9.55
C ILE A 21 3.66 -30.47 9.79
N SER A 22 4.46 -30.23 8.75
CA SER A 22 5.90 -30.11 8.86
C SER A 22 6.13 -28.80 9.62
N ALA A 23 6.14 -28.91 10.94
CA ALA A 23 6.67 -27.84 11.77
C ALA A 23 8.14 -27.63 11.40
N CYS A 24 8.49 -26.35 11.15
CA CYS A 24 9.75 -25.79 10.62
C CYS A 24 9.78 -25.76 9.08
N SER A 25 9.49 -24.67 8.35
CA SER A 25 9.83 -23.26 8.60
C SER A 25 8.84 -22.31 7.88
N VAL A 26 7.55 -22.40 8.19
CA VAL A 26 6.57 -21.36 7.81
C VAL A 26 6.64 -20.21 8.81
N THR A 27 7.85 -19.69 9.04
CA THR A 27 8.10 -18.58 9.97
C THR A 27 8.66 -17.36 9.25
N GLU A 28 9.14 -17.51 8.01
CA GLU A 28 9.63 -16.36 7.22
C GLU A 28 8.57 -15.82 6.26
N THR A 29 7.75 -16.66 5.63
CA THR A 29 6.74 -16.18 4.65
C THR A 29 5.56 -15.44 5.29
N VAL A 30 5.18 -15.78 6.53
CA VAL A 30 4.20 -14.98 7.30
C VAL A 30 4.82 -13.75 7.93
N LYS A 31 6.14 -13.71 8.17
CA LYS A 31 6.80 -12.45 8.55
C LYS A 31 6.74 -11.44 7.41
N ASP A 32 6.93 -11.83 6.16
CA ASP A 32 6.82 -10.86 5.05
C ASP A 32 5.39 -10.40 4.77
N ILE A 33 4.39 -11.27 4.97
CA ILE A 33 2.96 -10.92 4.81
C ILE A 33 2.42 -10.13 6.02
N LEU A 34 2.95 -10.36 7.23
CA LEU A 34 2.52 -9.67 8.47
C LEU A 34 3.44 -8.53 8.92
N SER A 35 4.59 -8.32 8.27
CA SER A 35 5.47 -7.16 8.56
C SER A 35 4.84 -5.82 8.16
N SER A 36 3.72 -5.85 7.41
CA SER A 36 2.95 -4.66 7.06
C SER A 36 2.21 -4.00 8.25
N THR A 37 2.32 -4.52 9.48
CA THR A 37 1.73 -3.89 10.68
C THR A 37 2.73 -3.58 11.78
N THR A 38 4.05 -3.57 11.52
CA THR A 38 5.01 -3.10 12.53
C THR A 38 5.04 -1.57 12.54
N PRO A 39 4.57 -0.90 13.62
CA PRO A 39 4.76 0.54 13.80
C PRO A 39 6.22 0.72 14.21
N GLY A 40 7.10 0.92 13.24
CA GLY A 40 8.53 1.03 13.53
C GLY A 40 9.36 1.69 12.45
N ASP A 41 8.94 1.64 11.19
CA ASP A 41 9.78 2.14 10.09
C ASP A 41 8.96 2.90 9.03
N TRP A 42 7.98 3.68 9.49
CA TRP A 42 7.15 4.54 8.63
C TRP A 42 7.96 5.63 7.93
N PHE A 43 9.19 5.90 8.37
CA PHE A 43 10.07 6.88 7.76
C PHE A 43 11.23 6.19 7.05
N THR A 44 11.57 6.69 5.87
CA THR A 44 12.81 6.40 5.17
C THR A 44 13.98 6.94 5.99
N GLY A 45 15.21 6.46 5.78
CA GLY A 45 16.40 6.97 6.46
C GLY A 45 16.56 8.50 6.36
N ASP A 46 15.91 9.13 5.38
CA ASP A 46 15.86 10.58 5.15
C ASP A 46 14.69 11.29 5.86
N GLY A 47 13.92 10.60 6.71
CA GLY A 47 12.77 11.15 7.43
C GLY A 47 11.50 11.32 6.59
N LEU A 48 11.43 10.70 5.39
CA LEU A 48 10.26 10.73 4.50
C LEU A 48 9.32 9.57 4.79
N LEU A 49 7.99 9.76 4.81
CA LEU A 49 7.11 8.63 5.03
C LEU A 49 7.27 7.58 3.89
N LYS A 50 7.41 6.30 4.22
CA LYS A 50 7.30 5.22 3.24
C LYS A 50 5.80 4.97 3.03
N PRO A 51 5.27 5.11 1.81
CA PRO A 51 3.87 4.79 1.56
C PRO A 51 3.66 3.30 1.82
N ASP A 52 2.86 2.98 2.83
CA ASP A 52 2.49 1.60 3.10
C ASP A 52 1.63 1.05 1.95
N GLN A 53 1.46 -0.27 1.90
CA GLN A 53 0.60 -0.93 0.90
C GLN A 53 -0.83 -0.37 0.91
N LYS A 54 -1.30 0.12 2.05
CA LYS A 54 -2.64 0.69 2.23
C LYS A 54 -2.78 2.06 1.56
N VAL A 55 -1.77 2.94 1.66
CA VAL A 55 -1.69 4.23 0.96
C VAL A 55 -1.68 3.99 -0.54
N ASN A 56 -0.85 3.04 -1.01
CA ASN A 56 -0.78 2.71 -2.43
C ASN A 56 -2.14 2.24 -2.98
N ALA A 57 -2.79 1.30 -2.27
CA ALA A 57 -4.12 0.83 -2.65
C ALA A 57 -5.15 1.98 -2.62
N PHE A 58 -5.17 2.77 -1.54
CA PHE A 58 -6.11 3.86 -1.38
C PHE A 58 -6.02 4.87 -2.54
N VAL A 59 -4.81 5.32 -2.87
CA VAL A 59 -4.63 6.30 -3.95
C VAL A 59 -4.93 5.68 -5.30
N ALA A 60 -4.57 4.42 -5.55
CA ALA A 60 -4.90 3.74 -6.80
C ALA A 60 -6.41 3.61 -7.04
N PHE A 61 -7.18 3.22 -6.01
CA PHE A 61 -8.63 3.05 -6.13
C PHE A 61 -9.40 4.36 -6.20
N ASN A 62 -8.89 5.41 -5.55
CA ASN A 62 -9.61 6.67 -5.41
C ASN A 62 -8.98 7.80 -6.23
N PHE A 63 -8.12 7.47 -7.20
CA PHE A 63 -7.22 8.42 -7.82
C PHE A 63 -7.91 9.64 -8.41
N GLU A 64 -9.00 9.43 -9.15
CA GLU A 64 -9.72 10.52 -9.78
C GLU A 64 -10.39 11.42 -8.73
N ASN A 65 -11.07 10.84 -7.75
CA ASN A 65 -11.70 11.63 -6.69
C ASN A 65 -10.67 12.38 -5.84
N LEU A 66 -9.53 11.75 -5.56
CA LEU A 66 -8.42 12.38 -4.86
C LEU A 66 -7.90 13.59 -5.65
N LYS A 67 -7.69 13.47 -6.98
CA LYS A 67 -7.31 14.60 -7.83
C LYS A 67 -8.32 15.76 -7.74
N GLN A 68 -9.61 15.46 -7.77
CA GLN A 68 -10.64 16.49 -7.65
C GLN A 68 -10.60 17.19 -6.28
N ASP A 69 -10.39 16.43 -5.20
CA ASP A 69 -10.26 16.98 -3.86
C ASP A 69 -8.95 17.77 -3.69
N MET A 70 -7.87 17.34 -4.34
CA MET A 70 -6.61 18.11 -4.45
C MET A 70 -6.87 19.44 -5.14
N ALA A 71 -7.56 19.47 -6.28
CA ALA A 71 -7.88 20.72 -6.99
C ALA A 71 -8.63 21.73 -6.09
N LYS A 72 -9.58 21.23 -5.29
CA LYS A 72 -10.37 22.01 -4.34
C LYS A 72 -9.59 22.41 -3.08
N GLY A 73 -8.51 21.69 -2.77
CA GLY A 73 -7.77 21.80 -1.50
C GLY A 73 -8.53 21.29 -0.29
N HIS A 74 -9.57 20.48 -0.49
CA HIS A 74 -10.36 19.85 0.56
C HIS A 74 -11.22 18.74 -0.04
N GLY A 75 -11.66 17.81 0.81
CA GLY A 75 -12.59 16.75 0.44
C GLY A 75 -12.31 15.45 1.19
N GLU A 76 -13.21 14.49 1.04
CA GLU A 76 -13.22 13.25 1.82
C GLU A 76 -12.01 12.37 1.50
N TYR A 77 -11.58 12.31 0.24
CA TYR A 77 -10.48 11.45 -0.18
C TYR A 77 -9.14 12.04 0.23
N LEU A 78 -9.00 13.37 0.15
CA LEU A 78 -7.81 14.06 0.63
C LEU A 78 -7.68 13.99 2.16
N THR A 79 -8.80 14.10 2.88
CA THR A 79 -8.85 13.92 4.35
C THR A 79 -8.54 12.49 4.77
N SER A 80 -9.07 11.52 4.04
CA SER A 80 -8.77 10.10 4.28
C SER A 80 -7.30 9.79 4.03
N LEU A 81 -6.72 10.35 2.97
CA LEU A 81 -5.29 10.21 2.68
C LEU A 81 -4.42 10.84 3.77
N SER A 82 -4.74 12.05 4.25
CA SER A 82 -3.95 12.67 5.33
C SER A 82 -4.02 11.87 6.63
N THR A 83 -5.19 11.31 6.94
CA THR A 83 -5.38 10.44 8.10
C THR A 83 -4.57 9.15 7.96
N LEU A 84 -4.58 8.57 6.75
CA LEU A 84 -3.84 7.35 6.45
C LEU A 84 -2.32 7.55 6.50
N LEU A 85 -1.83 8.72 6.08
CA LEU A 85 -0.43 9.14 6.21
C LEU A 85 -0.05 9.55 7.64
N GLY A 86 -1.00 9.54 8.59
CA GLY A 86 -0.75 9.93 9.97
C GLY A 86 -0.47 11.43 10.15
N VAL A 87 -0.97 12.29 9.25
CA VAL A 87 -0.82 13.74 9.38
C VAL A 87 -1.61 14.25 10.59
N PRO A 88 -0.95 14.87 11.59
CA PRO A 88 -1.62 15.44 12.75
C PRO A 88 -2.67 16.49 12.37
N GLN A 89 -3.75 16.58 13.13
CA GLN A 89 -4.90 17.45 12.82
C GLN A 89 -4.51 18.94 12.66
N ASP A 90 -3.60 19.42 13.50
CA ASP A 90 -3.04 20.78 13.44
C ASP A 90 -2.22 21.05 12.17
N ARG A 91 -1.76 20.00 11.47
CA ARG A 91 -1.00 20.07 10.21
C ARG A 91 -1.81 19.71 8.96
N GLN A 92 -3.05 19.25 9.11
CA GLN A 92 -3.88 18.84 7.97
C GLN A 92 -4.18 19.99 7.01
N ALA A 93 -4.49 21.19 7.53
CA ALA A 93 -4.73 22.36 6.68
C ALA A 93 -3.52 22.70 5.79
N SER A 94 -2.31 22.65 6.35
CA SER A 94 -1.07 22.84 5.59
C SER A 94 -0.83 21.73 4.58
N PHE A 95 -1.12 20.48 4.93
CA PHE A 95 -1.04 19.34 4.00
C PHE A 95 -2.03 19.49 2.84
N PHE A 96 -3.26 19.94 3.08
CA PHE A 96 -4.25 20.15 2.02
C PHE A 96 -3.86 21.29 1.08
N ALA A 97 -3.40 22.42 1.62
CA ALA A 97 -2.88 23.52 0.83
C ALA A 97 -1.66 23.08 -0.02
N TYR A 98 -0.79 22.27 0.56
CA TYR A 98 0.33 21.66 -0.16
C TYR A 98 -0.16 20.76 -1.31
N ALA A 99 -1.08 19.85 -1.04
CA ALA A 99 -1.65 18.96 -2.05
C ALA A 99 -2.33 19.74 -3.19
N GLN A 100 -3.06 20.81 -2.86
CA GLN A 100 -3.67 21.71 -3.85
C GLN A 100 -2.64 22.40 -4.73
N SER A 101 -1.56 22.91 -4.14
CA SER A 101 -0.47 23.54 -4.90
C SER A 101 0.21 22.59 -5.89
N ARG A 102 0.09 21.28 -5.68
CA ARG A 102 0.64 20.23 -6.55
C ARG A 102 -0.31 19.76 -7.64
N TYR A 103 -1.61 20.09 -7.55
CA TYR A 103 -2.59 19.67 -8.54
C TYR A 103 -2.23 20.02 -9.99
N PRO A 104 -1.76 21.25 -10.32
CA PRO A 104 -1.36 21.58 -11.70
C PRO A 104 -0.32 20.61 -12.27
N PHE A 105 0.70 20.29 -11.47
CA PHE A 105 1.74 19.33 -11.86
C PHE A 105 1.14 17.95 -12.16
N VAL A 106 0.25 17.46 -11.29
CA VAL A 106 -0.44 16.17 -11.46
C VAL A 106 -1.24 16.12 -12.77
N THR A 107 -1.91 17.22 -13.12
CA THR A 107 -2.72 17.28 -14.35
C THR A 107 -1.88 17.45 -15.60
N GLU A 108 -0.88 18.33 -15.58
CA GLU A 108 -0.02 18.63 -16.73
C GLU A 108 0.81 17.41 -17.14
N HIS A 109 1.33 16.67 -16.14
CA HIS A 109 2.18 15.51 -16.38
C HIS A 109 1.39 14.20 -16.46
N GLN A 110 0.05 14.24 -16.33
CA GLN A 110 -0.79 13.06 -16.26
C GLN A 110 -0.25 12.03 -15.26
N SER A 111 0.15 12.50 -14.07
CA SER A 111 0.86 11.68 -13.10
C SER A 111 0.03 10.44 -12.72
N SER A 112 0.73 9.33 -12.55
CA SER A 112 0.19 8.09 -12.00
C SER A 112 -0.10 8.20 -10.50
N PRO A 113 -0.92 7.30 -9.94
CA PRO A 113 -1.14 7.21 -8.50
C PRO A 113 0.16 7.19 -7.67
N GLN A 114 1.17 6.45 -8.12
CA GLN A 114 2.45 6.29 -7.43
C GLN A 114 3.26 7.59 -7.45
N GLU A 115 3.25 8.32 -8.56
CA GLU A 115 3.89 9.63 -8.66
C GLU A 115 3.21 10.67 -7.78
N VAL A 116 1.87 10.63 -7.66
CA VAL A 116 1.14 11.50 -6.75
C VAL A 116 1.48 11.21 -5.29
N ILE A 117 1.59 9.95 -4.91
CA ILE A 117 2.07 9.58 -3.58
C ILE A 117 3.48 10.13 -3.35
N ALA A 118 4.41 9.89 -4.28
CA ALA A 118 5.78 10.39 -4.19
C ALA A 118 5.85 11.92 -4.10
N LEU A 119 4.96 12.63 -4.79
CA LEU A 119 4.87 14.09 -4.79
C LEU A 119 4.32 14.65 -3.45
N LEU A 120 3.37 13.95 -2.86
CA LEU A 120 2.72 14.36 -1.60
C LEU A 120 3.51 13.96 -0.35
N VAL A 121 4.26 12.86 -0.45
CA VAL A 121 5.02 12.27 0.67
C VAL A 121 6.50 12.61 0.59
N GLY A 122 7.06 12.69 -0.62
CA GLY A 122 8.42 13.15 -0.84
C GLY A 122 8.54 14.62 -0.46
N LYS A 123 9.71 14.99 0.08
CA LYS A 123 10.03 16.40 0.34
C LYS A 123 9.70 17.19 -0.91
N ALA A 124 8.85 18.21 -0.72
CA ALA A 124 8.45 19.17 -1.73
C ALA A 124 9.59 19.42 -2.72
N PRO A 125 9.39 19.30 -4.05
CA PRO A 125 10.40 19.71 -5.00
C PRO A 125 10.81 21.13 -4.61
N SER A 126 12.03 21.22 -4.09
CA SER A 126 12.65 22.50 -3.79
C SER A 126 12.64 23.27 -5.10
N ALA A 127 12.25 24.53 -5.02
CA ALA A 127 12.34 25.50 -6.09
C ALA A 127 13.82 25.69 -6.51
N THR A 128 14.40 24.68 -7.14
CA THR A 128 15.81 24.60 -7.55
C THR A 128 15.93 24.04 -8.98
N ALA A 129 14.81 23.92 -9.69
CA ALA A 129 14.77 23.68 -11.15
C ALA A 129 14.36 24.95 -11.93
N LEU A 130 14.73 26.12 -11.42
CA LEU A 130 14.78 27.36 -12.19
C LEU A 130 16.20 27.91 -12.13
N ARG A 131 17.06 27.38 -13.01
CA ARG A 131 18.25 28.08 -13.50
C ARG A 131 18.63 27.55 -14.86
#